data_AF-A0A7G1IHS0-F1
#
_entry.id   AF-A0A7G1IHS0-F1
#
_cell.length_a   1.000
_cell.length_b   1.000
_cell.length_c   1.000
_cell.angle_alpha   90.00
_cell.angle_beta   90.00
_cell.angle_gamma   90.00
#
_symmetry.space_group_name_H-M   'P 1'
#
loop_
_entity.id
_entity.type
_entity.pdbx_description
1 polymer ?
#
loop_
_entity_poly.entity_id
_entity_poly.type
_entity_poly.pdbx_seq_one_letter_code
_entity_poly.pdbx_strand_id
1 'polypeptide(L)' 'MLANDFVAQWTGREDELAADPDARARLAAAVAAEDLRVAPVDAGQGVGMIGDNASVAEVIGPMCSGAESLLARWGS' A
#
# COMPACT_ATOMS: atom_id res chain seq x y z
N MET A 1 -4.68 -2.03 1.44
CA MET A 1 -3.69 -2.57 2.40
C MET A 1 -2.87 -3.61 1.69
N LEU A 2 -1.55 -3.48 1.76
CA LEU A 2 -0.63 -4.51 1.28
C LEU A 2 -0.72 -5.71 2.21
N ALA A 3 -0.88 -6.91 1.66
CA ALA A 3 -0.89 -8.14 2.44
C ALA A 3 0.53 -8.42 2.98
N ASN A 4 0.64 -8.54 4.29
CA ASN A 4 1.78 -9.13 4.98
C ASN A 4 1.28 -10.30 5.85
N ASP A 5 2.18 -11.07 6.44
CA ASP A 5 1.80 -12.26 7.22
C ASP A 5 0.86 -11.93 8.39
N PHE A 6 1.01 -10.73 8.99
CA PHE A 6 0.12 -10.26 10.06
C PHE A 6 -1.28 -9.97 9.52
N VAL A 7 -1.38 -9.21 8.44
CA VAL A 7 -2.65 -8.86 7.77
C VAL A 7 -3.33 -10.15 7.31
N ALA A 8 -2.61 -11.08 6.70
CA ALA A 8 -3.16 -12.36 6.27
C ALA A 8 -3.69 -13.21 7.44
N GLN A 9 -2.99 -13.21 8.58
CA GLN A 9 -3.38 -13.96 9.78
C GLN A 9 -4.68 -13.43 10.43
N TRP A 10 -4.89 -12.12 10.39
CA TRP A 10 -5.96 -11.46 11.15
C TRP A 10 -7.13 -10.92 10.31
N THR A 11 -7.00 -10.96 8.98
CA THR A 11 -8.13 -10.62 8.08
C THR A 11 -9.31 -11.53 8.37
N GLY A 12 -10.46 -10.94 8.71
CA GLY A 12 -11.68 -11.67 9.08
C GLY A 12 -11.68 -12.23 10.51
N ARG A 13 -10.67 -11.92 11.32
CA ARG A 13 -10.52 -12.33 12.73
C ARG A 13 -10.25 -11.12 13.64
N GLU A 14 -10.77 -9.96 13.27
CA GLU A 14 -10.48 -8.69 13.93
C GLU A 14 -10.99 -8.66 15.39
N ASP A 15 -12.11 -9.33 15.67
CA ASP A 15 -12.64 -9.45 17.03
C ASP A 15 -11.72 -10.30 17.93
N GLU A 16 -11.13 -11.35 17.39
CA GLU A 16 -10.12 -12.17 18.08
C GLU A 16 -8.83 -11.38 18.32
N LEU A 17 -8.39 -10.58 17.33
CA LEU A 17 -7.26 -9.68 17.47
C LEU A 17 -7.50 -8.63 18.57
N ALA A 18 -8.71 -8.08 18.64
CA ALA A 18 -9.07 -7.10 19.65
C ALA A 18 -8.99 -7.70 21.07
N ALA A 19 -9.31 -8.98 21.20
CA ALA A 19 -9.29 -9.75 22.44
C ALA A 19 -7.92 -10.32 22.83
N ASP A 20 -6.90 -10.24 21.95
CA ASP A 20 -5.54 -10.73 22.19
C ASP A 20 -4.56 -9.57 22.51
N PRO A 21 -4.21 -9.35 23.80
CA PRO A 21 -3.33 -8.26 24.21
C PRO A 21 -1.90 -8.40 23.67
N ASP A 22 -1.40 -9.61 23.52
CA ASP A 22 -0.03 -9.89 23.08
C ASP A 22 0.11 -9.61 21.58
N ALA A 23 -0.87 -10.04 20.78
CA ALA A 23 -0.93 -9.72 19.36
C ALA A 23 -0.99 -8.21 19.10
N ARG A 24 -1.74 -7.47 19.92
CA ARG A 24 -1.83 -6.01 19.86
C ARG A 24 -0.52 -5.33 20.26
N ALA A 25 0.14 -5.81 21.31
CA ALA A 25 1.44 -5.28 21.72
C ALA A 25 2.49 -5.49 20.61
N ARG A 26 2.48 -6.65 19.95
CA ARG A 26 3.35 -6.95 18.81
C ARG A 26 3.08 -6.01 17.63
N LEU A 27 1.81 -5.76 17.29
CA LEU A 27 1.43 -4.83 16.23
C LEU A 27 1.91 -3.40 16.54
N ALA A 28 1.68 -2.92 17.76
CA ALA A 28 2.12 -1.58 18.17
C ALA A 28 3.65 -1.42 18.13
N ALA A 29 4.39 -2.44 18.58
CA ALA A 29 5.85 -2.45 18.49
C ALA A 29 6.35 -2.43 17.04
N ALA A 30 5.71 -3.17 16.14
CA ALA A 30 6.05 -3.18 14.72
C ALA A 30 5.78 -1.83 14.04
N VAL A 31 4.67 -1.18 14.36
CA VAL A 31 4.36 0.17 13.86
C VAL A 31 5.40 1.18 14.34
N ALA A 32 5.77 1.14 15.63
CA ALA A 32 6.78 2.04 16.20
C ALA A 32 8.19 1.80 15.63
N ALA A 33 8.50 0.56 15.24
CA ALA A 33 9.79 0.18 14.66
C ALA A 33 9.83 0.27 13.12
N GLU A 34 8.74 0.70 12.48
CA GLU A 34 8.56 0.69 11.02
C GLU A 34 8.85 -0.70 10.38
N ASP A 35 8.55 -1.80 11.10
CA ASP A 35 8.70 -3.17 10.58
C ASP A 35 7.55 -3.51 9.63
N LEU A 36 7.74 -3.23 8.34
CA LEU A 36 6.75 -3.39 7.28
C LEU A 36 6.26 -4.84 7.07
N ARG A 37 6.95 -5.84 7.65
CA ARG A 37 6.50 -7.24 7.60
C ARG A 37 5.30 -7.50 8.50
N VAL A 38 5.07 -6.62 9.48
CA VAL A 38 4.02 -6.75 10.50
C VAL A 38 3.13 -5.51 10.50
N ALA A 39 3.72 -4.32 10.37
CA ALA A 39 2.99 -3.07 10.31
C ALA A 39 2.12 -3.01 9.04
N PRO A 40 0.83 -2.64 9.16
CA PRO A 40 -0.03 -2.25 8.06
C PRO A 40 0.65 -1.29 7.08
N VAL A 41 0.66 -1.65 5.79
CA VAL A 41 1.06 -0.73 4.72
C VAL A 41 -0.16 -0.38 3.90
N ASP A 42 -0.50 0.90 3.87
CA ASP A 42 -1.62 1.42 3.09
C ASP A 42 -1.21 1.61 1.63
N ALA A 43 -1.47 0.57 0.83
CA ALA A 43 -1.32 0.60 -0.62
C ALA A 43 -2.63 0.22 -1.32
N GLY A 44 -2.91 0.93 -2.42
CA GLY A 44 -3.96 0.58 -3.39
C GLY A 44 -3.50 -0.50 -4.37
N GLN A 45 -4.43 -1.08 -5.13
CA GLN A 45 -4.15 -2.20 -6.04
C GLN A 45 -3.15 -1.84 -7.16
N GLY A 46 -3.04 -0.55 -7.52
CA GLY A 46 -2.07 -0.07 -8.50
C GLY A 46 -0.60 -0.18 -8.08
N VAL A 47 -0.31 -0.49 -6.81
CA VAL A 47 1.08 -0.62 -6.30
C VAL A 47 1.89 -1.67 -7.06
N GLY A 48 1.24 -2.72 -7.58
CA GLY A 48 1.91 -3.76 -8.38
C GLY A 48 2.47 -3.26 -9.73
N MET A 49 2.08 -2.05 -10.16
CA MET A 49 2.61 -1.41 -11.37
C MET A 49 3.86 -0.55 -11.10
N ILE A 50 4.23 -0.35 -9.84
CA ILE A 50 5.38 0.46 -9.45
C ILE A 50 6.61 -0.46 -9.37
N GLY A 51 7.53 -0.30 -10.33
CA GLY A 51 8.77 -1.10 -10.41
C GLY A 51 10.02 -0.40 -9.91
N ASP A 52 10.05 0.94 -9.95
CA ASP A 52 11.23 1.75 -9.67
C ASP A 52 10.88 2.97 -8.82
N ASN A 53 11.89 3.52 -8.14
CA ASN A 53 11.80 4.82 -7.49
C ASN A 53 11.99 5.94 -8.51
N ALA A 54 11.21 7.01 -8.38
CA ALA A 54 11.31 8.18 -9.24
C ALA A 54 11.10 9.47 -8.44
N SER A 55 11.67 10.58 -8.91
CA SER A 55 11.32 11.89 -8.39
C SER A 55 9.87 12.25 -8.72
N VAL A 56 9.29 13.19 -7.98
CA VAL A 56 7.92 13.67 -8.25
C VAL A 56 7.77 14.18 -9.69
N ALA A 57 8.78 14.88 -10.21
CA ALA A 57 8.76 15.41 -11.56
C ALA A 57 8.71 14.28 -12.62
N GLU A 58 9.48 13.22 -12.41
CA GLU A 58 9.52 12.03 -13.27
C GLU A 58 8.24 11.19 -13.19
N VAL A 59 7.41 11.37 -12.16
CA VAL A 59 6.08 10.74 -12.08
C VAL A 59 5.01 11.62 -12.75
N ILE A 60 4.92 12.88 -12.35
CA ILE A 60 3.82 13.76 -12.76
C ILE A 60 3.93 14.14 -14.25
N GLY A 61 5.13 14.42 -14.75
CA GLY A 61 5.33 14.80 -16.15
C GLY A 61 4.82 13.75 -17.15
N PRO A 62 5.26 12.49 -17.04
CA PRO A 62 4.76 11.39 -17.88
C PRO A 62 3.27 11.10 -17.69
N MET A 63 2.72 11.22 -16.47
CA MET A 63 1.28 11.04 -16.24
C MET A 63 0.45 12.06 -17.02
N CYS A 64 0.82 13.34 -16.98
CA CYS A 64 0.10 14.40 -17.69
C CYS A 64 0.22 14.26 -19.21
N SER A 65 1.44 14.13 -19.73
CA SER A 65 1.67 14.02 -21.19
C SER A 65 1.10 12.73 -21.79
N GLY A 66 1.12 11.63 -21.03
CA GLY A 66 0.47 10.38 -21.41
C GLY A 66 -1.05 10.52 -21.48
N ALA A 67 -1.67 11.13 -20.47
CA ALA A 67 -3.11 11.39 -20.46
C ALA A 67 -3.55 12.27 -21.64
N GLU A 68 -2.82 13.36 -21.91
CA GLU A 68 -3.08 14.24 -23.05
C GLU A 68 -3.06 13.46 -24.37
N SER A 69 -2.03 12.66 -24.58
CA SER A 69 -1.86 11.84 -25.79
C SER A 69 -3.00 10.82 -25.99
N LEU A 70 -3.42 10.16 -24.91
CA LEU A 70 -4.50 9.17 -24.94
C LEU A 70 -5.85 9.82 -25.24
N LEU A 71 -6.14 10.97 -24.64
CA LEU A 71 -7.38 11.71 -24.83
C LEU A 71 -7.48 12.31 -26.23
N ALA A 72 -6.39 12.88 -26.75
CA ALA A 72 -6.34 13.44 -28.11
C ALA A 72 -6.67 12.37 -29.18
N ARG A 73 -6.16 11.15 -29.01
CA ARG A 73 -6.44 10.03 -29.92
C ARG A 73 -7.88 9.51 -29.82
N TRP A 74 -8.50 9.60 -28.64
CA TRP A 74 -9.90 9.17 -28.50
C TRP A 74 -10.88 10.18 -29.13
N GLY A 75 -10.51 11.46 -29.15
CA GLY A 75 -11.32 12.52 -29.76
C GLY A 75 -11.28 12.57 -31.30
N SER A 76 -10.44 11.78 -31.97
CA SER A 76 -10.30 11.72 -33.44
C SER A 76 -11.07 10.55 -34.03
#